data_AF-A0A6S7GCB8-F1
#
_entry.id   AF-A0A6S7GCB8-F1
#
_cell.length_a   1.000
_cell.length_b   1.000
_cell.length_c   1.000
_cell.angle_alpha   90.00
_cell.angle_beta   90.00
_cell.angle_gamma   90.00
#
_symmetry.space_group_name_H-M   'P 1'
#
loop_
_entity.id
_entity.type
_entity.pdbx_description
1 polymer ?
#
loop_
_entity_poly.entity_id
_entity_poly.type
_entity_poly.pdbx_seq_one_letter_code
_entity_poly.pdbx_strand_id
1 'polypeptide(L)'
;MVIVQGEGIKIPRSIWKLGRVESLPKSNDGRVRGAVVKTAKEDGLRCYDRPIKKLYPLEMNYESNETESTTDQEPAIVPVRRSTRTAAVVGNHRRQLIDQWINEMD
;
A
#
# COMPACT_ATOMS: atom_id res chain seq x y z
N MET A 1 16.83 -4.26 -1.27
CA MET A 1 16.02 -5.32 -0.60
C MET A 1 15.34 -4.74 0.62
N VAL A 2 14.27 -5.39 1.10
CA VAL A 2 13.54 -4.96 2.31
C VAL A 2 13.26 -6.15 3.22
N ILE A 3 13.26 -5.92 4.54
CA ILE A 3 12.66 -6.85 5.50
C ILE A 3 11.17 -6.49 5.63
N VAL A 4 10.32 -7.50 5.51
CA VAL A 4 8.86 -7.40 5.60
C VAL A 4 8.39 -7.81 6.99
N GLN A 5 7.80 -6.86 7.71
CA GLN A 5 7.21 -7.14 9.02
C GLN A 5 6.09 -8.18 8.91
N GLY A 6 6.14 -9.19 9.80
CA GLY A 6 5.13 -10.24 9.88
C GLY A 6 3.73 -9.71 10.24
N GLU A 7 2.69 -10.37 9.73
CA GLU A 7 1.28 -10.07 10.04
C GLU A 7 0.76 -11.04 11.09
N GLY A 8 0.39 -10.53 12.27
CA GLY A 8 -0.09 -11.33 13.41
C GLY A 8 0.33 -10.74 14.76
N ILE A 9 -0.22 -11.27 15.86
CA ILE A 9 0.16 -10.84 17.20
C ILE A 9 1.57 -11.37 17.51
N LYS A 10 2.53 -10.44 17.64
CA LYS A 10 3.90 -10.66 18.15
C LYS A 10 4.76 -11.68 17.37
N ILE A 11 4.84 -11.54 16.05
CA ILE A 11 5.88 -12.24 15.26
C ILE A 11 7.25 -11.61 15.57
N PRO A 12 8.22 -12.36 16.14
CA PRO A 12 9.53 -11.81 16.48
C PRO A 12 10.26 -11.33 15.21
N ARG A 13 11.07 -10.28 15.36
CA ARG A 13 11.79 -9.66 14.23
C ARG A 13 12.75 -10.62 13.54
N SER A 14 13.28 -11.61 14.26
CA SER A 14 14.21 -12.61 13.74
C SER A 14 13.63 -13.49 12.64
N ILE A 15 12.30 -13.60 12.53
CA ILE A 15 11.62 -14.43 11.51
C ILE A 15 10.87 -13.60 10.48
N TRP A 16 11.12 -12.29 10.43
CA TRP A 16 10.57 -11.44 9.38
C TRP A 16 11.18 -11.82 8.03
N LYS A 17 10.35 -11.77 6.99
CA LYS A 17 10.74 -12.30 5.68
C LYS A 17 11.52 -11.26 4.90
N LEU A 18 12.53 -11.71 4.17
CA LEU A 18 13.25 -10.89 3.20
C LEU A 18 12.44 -10.80 1.90
N GLY A 19 12.33 -9.60 1.35
CA GLY A 19 11.58 -9.33 0.13
C GLY A 19 12.30 -8.41 -0.84
N ARG A 20 11.96 -8.54 -2.11
CA ARG A 20 12.33 -7.60 -3.18
C ARG A 20 11.12 -6.73 -3.51
N VAL A 21 11.31 -5.42 -3.55
CA VAL A 21 10.27 -4.50 -4.03
C VAL A 21 10.20 -4.63 -5.54
N GLU A 22 9.03 -4.95 -6.08
CA GLU A 22 8.78 -5.04 -7.53
C GLU A 22 8.16 -3.75 -8.07
N SER A 23 7.28 -3.10 -7.31
CA SER A 23 6.69 -1.82 -7.72
C SER A 23 6.24 -0.96 -6.55
N LEU A 24 6.14 0.34 -6.81
CA LEU A 24 5.71 1.38 -5.88
C LEU A 24 4.49 2.11 -6.45
N PRO A 25 3.29 1.51 -6.38
CA PRO A 25 2.10 2.11 -6.96
C PRO A 25 1.79 3.47 -6.30
N LYS A 26 1.74 4.51 -7.12
CA LYS A 26 1.31 5.85 -6.71
C LYS A 26 -0.22 5.87 -6.60
N SER A 27 -0.73 6.47 -5.53
CA SER A 27 -2.17 6.74 -5.43
C SER A 27 -2.55 7.95 -6.28
N ASN A 28 -3.85 8.26 -6.33
CA ASN A 28 -4.38 9.38 -7.12
C ASN A 28 -3.86 10.75 -6.66
N ASP A 29 -3.30 10.85 -5.45
CA ASP A 29 -2.66 12.06 -4.93
C ASP A 29 -1.14 12.10 -5.20
N GLY A 30 -0.64 11.20 -6.07
CA GLY A 30 0.77 11.09 -6.42
C GLY A 30 1.65 10.42 -5.35
N ARG A 31 1.10 10.14 -4.16
CA ARG A 31 1.88 9.60 -3.03
C ARG A 31 1.87 8.07 -3.04
N VAL A 32 3.02 7.48 -2.72
CA VAL A 32 3.17 6.03 -2.51
C VAL A 32 2.87 5.71 -1.04
N ARG A 33 1.98 4.74 -0.79
CA ARG A 33 1.64 4.28 0.57
C ARG A 33 1.90 2.79 0.80
N GLY A 34 2.02 2.03 -0.28
CA GLY A 34 2.35 0.63 -0.26
C GLY A 34 3.33 0.28 -1.37
N ALA A 35 3.93 -0.89 -1.25
CA ALA A 35 4.82 -1.47 -2.24
C ALA A 35 4.35 -2.91 -2.54
N VAL A 36 4.48 -3.31 -3.79
CA VAL A 36 4.36 -4.72 -4.18
C VAL A 36 5.69 -5.38 -3.86
N VAL A 37 5.69 -6.32 -2.92
CA VAL A 37 6.90 -7.01 -2.46
C VAL A 37 6.81 -8.49 -2.79
N LYS A 38 7.83 -8.99 -3.48
CA LYS A 38 8.01 -10.41 -3.77
C LYS A 38 8.85 -11.06 -2.68
N THR A 39 8.30 -12.10 -2.07
CA THR A 39 8.92 -12.84 -0.96
C THR A 39 9.02 -14.32 -1.32
N ALA A 40 10.12 -14.97 -0.94
CA ALA A 40 10.26 -16.42 -1.07
C ALA A 40 9.37 -17.12 -0.03
N LYS A 41 8.61 -18.13 -0.48
CA LYS A 41 7.91 -19.09 0.37
C LYS A 41 8.40 -20.48 -0.01
N GLU A 42 8.21 -21.43 0.90
CA GLU A 42 8.49 -22.86 0.70
C GLU A 42 7.84 -23.42 -0.58
N ASP A 43 6.66 -22.91 -0.93
CA ASP A 43 5.87 -23.30 -2.12
C ASP A 43 5.98 -22.26 -3.26
N GLY A 44 7.13 -21.58 -3.37
CA GLY A 44 7.42 -20.62 -4.44
C GLY A 44 7.31 -19.14 -4.04
N LEU A 45 7.38 -18.26 -5.04
CA LEU A 45 7.41 -16.80 -4.84
C LEU A 45 5.99 -16.24 -4.75
N ARG A 46 5.72 -15.44 -3.70
CA ARG A 46 4.45 -14.71 -3.58
C ARG A 46 4.68 -13.21 -3.55
N CYS A 47 3.84 -12.50 -4.29
CA CYS A 47 3.78 -11.05 -4.29
C CYS A 47 2.70 -10.58 -3.33
N TYR A 48 2.99 -9.54 -2.55
CA TYR A 48 2.05 -8.98 -1.59
C TYR A 48 2.08 -7.45 -1.66
N ASP A 49 0.91 -6.84 -1.54
CA ASP A 49 0.81 -5.42 -1.22
C ASP A 49 1.14 -5.23 0.26
N ARG A 50 2.16 -4.42 0.53
CA ARG A 50 2.61 -4.11 1.90
C ARG A 50 2.67 -2.60 2.11
N PRO A 51 2.08 -2.07 3.19
CA PRO A 51 2.28 -0.68 3.57
C PRO A 51 3.76 -0.37 3.73
N ILE A 52 4.23 0.78 3.23
CA ILE A 52 5.64 1.18 3.33
C ILE A 52 6.13 1.15 4.79
N LYS A 53 5.27 1.56 5.74
CA LYS A 53 5.57 1.55 7.18
C LYS A 53 5.92 0.18 7.76
N LYS A 54 5.63 -0.91 7.04
CA LYS A 54 5.93 -2.29 7.44
C LYS A 54 7.14 -2.87 6.70
N LEU A 55 7.83 -2.05 5.91
CA LEU A 55 9.02 -2.43 5.17
C LEU A 55 10.22 -1.72 5.76
N TYR A 56 11.28 -2.47 6.01
CA TYR A 56 12.52 -1.97 6.58
C TYR A 56 13.61 -2.13 5.51
N PRO A 57 14.12 -1.04 4.93
CA PRO A 57 15.19 -1.09 3.94
C PRO A 57 16.43 -1.76 4.50
N LEU A 58 17.12 -2.53 3.65
CA LEU A 58 18.47 -3.00 3.94
C LEU A 58 19.46 -2.16 3.15
N GLU A 59 20.31 -1.44 3.87
CA GLU A 59 21.49 -0.81 3.29
C GLU A 59 22.43 -1.93 2.82
N MET A 60 22.72 -1.93 1.53
CA MET A 60 23.66 -2.88 0.93
C MET A 60 24.72 -2.05 0.22
N ASN A 61 25.98 -2.27 0.58
CA ASN A 61 27.10 -1.71 -0.16
C ASN A 61 27.18 -2.46 -1.50
N TYR A 62 26.55 -1.89 -2.52
CA TYR A 62 26.81 -2.30 -3.89
C TYR A 62 28.01 -1.50 -4.38
N GLU A 63 29.09 -2.18 -4.75
CA GLU A 63 30.06 -1.59 -5.67
C GLU A 63 29.33 -1.37 -7.00
N SER A 64 28.88 -0.14 -7.23
CA SER A 64 28.18 0.25 -8.44
C SER A 64 29.19 0.36 -9.58
N ASN A 65 29.13 -0.56 -10.54
CA ASN A 65 29.36 -0.12 -11.91
C ASN A 65 28.13 0.68 -12.31
N GLU A 66 28.30 2.00 -12.35
CA GLU A 66 27.28 3.01 -12.63
C GLU A 66 26.45 2.66 -13.87
N THR A 67 25.12 2.82 -13.79
CA THR A 67 24.31 3.31 -14.92
C THR A 67 22.97 3.86 -14.39
N GLU A 68 22.88 5.19 -14.47
CA GLU A 68 21.69 6.02 -14.76
C GLU A 68 20.67 6.39 -13.65
N SER A 69 20.82 7.67 -13.30
CA SER A 69 19.88 8.65 -12.76
C SER A 69 18.42 8.53 -13.26
N THR A 70 17.48 8.43 -12.32
CA THR A 70 16.07 8.76 -12.56
C THR A 70 15.75 10.09 -11.87
N THR A 71 15.49 11.11 -12.66
CA THR A 71 15.03 12.45 -12.23
C THR A 71 13.60 12.37 -11.72
N ASP A 72 13.38 12.66 -10.44
CA ASP A 72 12.05 12.87 -9.87
C ASP A 72 11.48 14.22 -10.35
N GLN A 73 10.54 14.18 -11.29
CA GLN A 73 9.70 15.35 -11.60
C GLN A 73 8.50 15.39 -10.64
N GLU A 74 8.36 16.50 -9.93
CA GLU A 74 7.23 16.85 -9.07
C GLU A 74 5.98 17.17 -9.92
N PRO A 75 4.89 16.40 -9.86
CA PRO A 75 3.69 16.71 -10.63
C PRO A 75 2.82 17.77 -9.91
N ALA A 76 2.39 18.78 -10.67
CA ALA A 76 1.46 19.81 -10.23
C ALA A 76 0.12 19.22 -9.74
N ILE A 77 -0.38 19.72 -8.61
CA ILE A 77 -1.59 19.25 -7.94
C ILE A 77 -2.83 19.80 -8.66
N VAL A 78 -3.54 18.97 -9.42
CA VAL A 78 -4.86 19.31 -9.99
C VAL A 78 -5.96 18.55 -9.21
N PRO A 79 -7.05 19.19 -8.75
CA PRO A 79 -8.07 18.49 -7.97
C PRO A 79 -8.91 17.55 -8.85
N VAL A 80 -8.52 16.27 -8.91
CA VAL A 80 -9.28 15.19 -9.55
C VAL A 80 -10.47 14.83 -8.66
N ARG A 81 -11.69 15.20 -9.06
CA ARG A 81 -12.92 14.73 -8.42
C ARG A 81 -13.12 13.24 -8.74
N ARG A 82 -13.03 12.37 -7.73
CA ARG A 82 -13.26 10.93 -7.91
C ARG A 82 -14.73 10.67 -8.25
N SER A 83 -14.98 9.99 -9.36
CA SER A 83 -16.28 9.39 -9.64
C SER A 83 -16.53 8.28 -8.62
N THR A 84 -17.62 8.40 -7.85
CA THR A 84 -17.98 7.42 -6.82
C THR A 84 -18.56 6.18 -7.48
N ARG A 85 -18.04 5.00 -7.13
CA ARG A 85 -18.58 3.71 -7.61
C ARG A 85 -20.05 3.57 -7.19
N THR A 86 -20.92 3.09 -8.09
CA THR A 86 -22.38 2.96 -7.88
C THR A 86 -22.73 2.16 -6.62
N ALA A 87 -21.99 1.09 -6.33
CA ALA A 87 -22.18 0.31 -5.10
C ALA A 87 -21.97 1.13 -3.81
N ALA A 88 -21.05 2.10 -3.81
CA ALA A 88 -20.79 2.96 -2.66
C ALA A 88 -21.89 4.02 -2.47
N VAL A 89 -22.49 4.52 -3.56
CA VAL A 89 -23.65 5.42 -3.52
C VAL A 89 -24.87 4.69 -2.93
N VAL A 90 -25.17 3.49 -3.42
CA VAL A 90 -26.29 2.67 -2.93
C VAL A 90 -26.10 2.32 -1.45
N GLY A 91 -24.87 1.96 -1.05
CA GLY A 91 -24.56 1.68 0.36
C GLY A 91 -24.77 2.88 1.28
N ASN A 92 -24.40 4.08 0.85
CA ASN A 92 -24.61 5.29 1.65
C ASN A 92 -26.08 5.68 1.74
N HIS A 93 -26.85 5.51 0.68
CA HIS A 93 -28.29 5.81 0.70
C HIS A 93 -29.04 4.92 1.69
N ARG A 94 -28.71 3.62 1.79
CA ARG A 94 -29.30 2.72 2.79
C ARG A 94 -29.00 3.14 4.22
N ARG A 95 -27.79 3.65 4.49
CA ARG A 95 -27.43 4.16 5.83
C ARG A 95 -28.25 5.38 6.21
N GLN A 96 -28.41 6.33 5.30
CA GLN A 96 -29.21 7.53 5.53
C GLN A 96 -30.67 7.23 5.87
N LEU A 97 -31.28 6.26 5.18
CA LEU A 97 -32.65 5.85 5.47
C LEU A 97 -32.79 5.23 6.87
N ILE A 98 -31.77 4.47 7.31
CA ILE A 98 -31.76 3.91 8.66
C ILE A 98 -31.62 5.02 9.71
N ASP A 99 -30.70 5.96 9.50
CA ASP A 99 -30.49 7.09 10.42
C ASP A 99 -31.74 7.98 10.49
N GLN A 100 -32.42 8.20 9.37
CA GLN A 100 -33.68 8.94 9.32
C GLN A 100 -34.79 8.21 10.08
N TRP A 101 -34.93 6.89 9.90
CA TRP A 101 -35.93 6.09 10.59
C TRP A 101 -35.70 6.05 12.10
N ILE A 102 -34.44 5.99 12.53
CA ILE A 102 -34.06 6.07 13.95
C ILE A 102 -34.47 7.41 14.55
N ASN A 103 -34.23 8.52 13.85
CA ASN A 103 -34.61 9.85 14.33
C ASN A 103 -36.14 10.10 14.31
N GLU A 104 -36.90 9.34 13.51
CA GLU A 104 -38.37 9.41 13.50
C GLU A 104 -39.03 8.54 14.59
N MET A 105 -38.25 7.72 15.30
CA MET A 105 -38.74 6.84 16.38
C MET A 105 -38.43 7.33 17.80
N ASP A 106 -37.74 8.47 17.95
CA ASP A 106 -37.57 9.25 19.19
C ASP A 106 -38.58 10.42 19.24
#